data_AF-A0AA50W5P4-F1
#
_entry.id   AF-A0AA50W5P4-F1
#
_cell.length_a   1.000
_cell.length_b   1.000
_cell.length_c   1.000
_cell.angle_alpha   90.00
_cell.angle_beta   90.00
_cell.angle_gamma   90.00
#
_symmetry.space_group_name_H-M   'P 1'
#
loop_
_entity.id
_entity.type
_entity.pdbx_description
1 polymer ?
#
loop_
_entity_poly.entity_id
_entity_poly.type
_entity_poly.pdbx_seq_one_letter_code
_entity_poly.pdbx_strand_id
1 'polypeptide(L)'
;KDFIAGGVSAAVSKTAVAPIERVKLLLQVQHVSKQIAEDQRYKGIIDAFVRIPKEQGFTSFWRGNLANVIRYFPTQALNFAFKDKYKQVFLGGVDKKTQFWRWFAGNLASGGAAGATSLCFVYPLDFARTRLAADVGKGEGQREFTGLGNCI
;
A
#
# COMPACT_ATOMS: atom_id res chain seq x y z
N LYS A 1 -15.39 14.87 12.07
CA LYS A 1 -16.30 13.82 11.54
C LYS A 1 -15.80 13.33 10.18
N ASP A 2 -15.45 14.22 9.27
CA ASP A 2 -14.98 13.88 7.91
C ASP A 2 -13.69 13.04 7.87
N PHE A 3 -12.74 13.28 8.78
CA PHE A 3 -11.53 12.45 8.87
C PHE A 3 -11.83 10.98 9.21
N ILE A 4 -12.74 10.74 10.16
CA ILE A 4 -13.14 9.39 10.57
C ILE A 4 -13.97 8.74 9.46
N ALA A 5 -14.91 9.47 8.85
CA ALA A 5 -15.70 8.96 7.73
C ALA A 5 -14.81 8.60 6.53
N GLY A 6 -13.82 9.42 6.21
CA GLY A 6 -12.81 9.14 5.19
C GLY A 6 -11.97 7.91 5.54
N GLY A 7 -11.57 7.76 6.80
CA GLY A 7 -10.84 6.59 7.29
C GLY A 7 -11.63 5.29 7.19
N VAL A 8 -12.90 5.30 7.61
CA VAL A 8 -13.78 4.13 7.50
C VAL A 8 -14.06 3.79 6.05
N SER A 9 -14.37 4.79 5.21
CA SER A 9 -14.56 4.59 3.77
C SER A 9 -13.32 3.96 3.12
N ALA A 10 -12.13 4.49 3.42
CA ALA A 10 -10.88 3.95 2.91
C ALA A 10 -10.61 2.52 3.41
N ALA A 11 -10.90 2.23 4.68
CA ALA A 11 -10.76 0.90 5.25
C ALA A 11 -11.66 -0.12 4.56
N VAL A 12 -12.92 0.24 4.31
CA VAL A 12 -13.89 -0.60 3.59
C VAL A 12 -13.43 -0.82 2.15
N SER A 13 -13.09 0.24 1.41
CA SER A 13 -12.61 0.11 0.03
C SER A 13 -11.35 -0.74 -0.07
N LYS A 14 -10.37 -0.54 0.81
CA LYS A 14 -9.13 -1.34 0.83
C LYS A 14 -9.37 -2.79 1.17
N THR A 15 -10.28 -3.06 2.10
CA THR A 15 -10.66 -4.43 2.46
C THR A 15 -11.41 -5.12 1.34
N ALA A 16 -12.27 -4.41 0.60
CA ALA A 16 -12.99 -4.97 -0.55
C ALA A 16 -12.03 -5.37 -1.69
N VAL A 17 -10.99 -4.58 -1.94
CA VAL A 17 -10.01 -4.87 -3.02
C VAL A 17 -8.78 -5.65 -2.55
N ALA A 18 -8.65 -5.98 -1.27
CA ALA A 18 -7.50 -6.70 -0.74
C ALA A 18 -7.25 -8.06 -1.43
N PRO A 19 -8.26 -8.87 -1.80
CA PRO A 19 -8.03 -10.13 -2.49
C PRO A 19 -7.32 -9.97 -3.84
N ILE A 20 -7.77 -9.01 -4.67
CA ILE A 20 -7.14 -8.74 -5.98
C ILE A 20 -5.79 -8.04 -5.83
N GLU A 21 -5.64 -7.12 -4.86
CA GLU A 21 -4.35 -6.51 -4.54
C GLU A 21 -3.32 -7.58 -4.12
N ARG A 22 -3.74 -8.61 -3.38
CA ARG A 22 -2.85 -9.72 -2.99
C ARG A 22 -2.45 -10.58 -4.18
N VAL A 23 -3.39 -10.97 -5.04
CA VAL A 23 -3.08 -11.74 -6.27
C VAL A 23 -2.09 -10.98 -7.14
N LYS A 24 -2.29 -9.67 -7.32
CA LYS A 24 -1.34 -8.81 -8.04
C LYS A 24 0.05 -8.88 -7.41
N LEU A 25 0.16 -8.69 -6.09
CA LEU A 25 1.45 -8.69 -5.40
C LEU A 25 2.17 -10.03 -5.54
N LEU A 26 1.46 -11.15 -5.34
CA LEU A 26 2.04 -12.49 -5.50
C LEU A 26 2.57 -12.71 -6.92
N LEU A 27 1.80 -12.36 -7.95
CA LEU A 27 2.25 -12.49 -9.34
C LEU A 27 3.48 -11.62 -9.63
N GLN A 28 3.54 -10.42 -9.04
CA GLN A 28 4.63 -9.47 -9.22
C GLN A 28 5.92 -9.90 -8.52
N VAL A 29 5.84 -10.51 -7.33
CA VAL A 29 7.02 -10.79 -6.48
C VAL A 29 7.37 -12.28 -6.35
N GLN A 30 6.58 -13.20 -6.89
CA GLN A 30 6.83 -14.65 -6.76
C GLN A 30 8.19 -15.11 -7.30
N HIS A 31 8.78 -14.39 -8.26
CA HIS A 31 10.09 -14.73 -8.83
C HIS A 31 11.24 -14.50 -7.85
N VAL A 32 11.06 -13.60 -6.88
CA VAL A 32 12.05 -13.28 -5.84
C VAL A 32 11.68 -13.88 -4.48
N SER A 33 10.55 -14.61 -4.40
CA SER A 33 10.11 -15.26 -3.16
C SER A 33 10.95 -16.49 -2.87
N LYS A 34 11.43 -16.62 -1.62
CA LYS A 34 12.15 -17.82 -1.15
C LYS A 34 11.23 -18.99 -0.82
N GLN A 35 9.93 -18.73 -0.63
CA GLN A 35 8.95 -19.75 -0.25
C GLN A 35 8.24 -20.39 -1.45
N ILE A 36 8.31 -19.76 -2.64
CA ILE A 36 7.67 -20.25 -3.86
C ILE A 36 8.75 -20.88 -4.73
N ALA A 37 8.77 -22.21 -4.79
CA ALA A 37 9.61 -22.93 -5.74
C ALA A 37 9.19 -22.61 -7.18
N GLU A 38 10.12 -22.71 -8.13
CA GLU A 38 9.90 -22.30 -9.52
C GLU A 38 8.75 -23.07 -10.20
N ASP A 39 8.60 -24.35 -9.88
CA ASP A 39 7.52 -25.23 -10.33
C ASP A 39 6.16 -24.92 -9.68
N GLN A 40 6.17 -24.25 -8.53
CA GLN A 40 4.97 -23.90 -7.74
C GLN A 40 4.45 -22.48 -8.02
N ARG A 41 5.12 -21.72 -8.91
CA ARG A 41 4.69 -20.36 -9.28
C ARG A 41 3.26 -20.34 -9.82
N TYR A 42 2.54 -19.27 -9.54
CA TYR A 42 1.18 -19.04 -10.02
C TYR A 42 1.22 -18.69 -11.51
N LYS A 43 0.40 -19.41 -12.30
CA LYS A 43 0.37 -19.28 -13.77
C LYS A 43 -0.38 -18.03 -14.25
N GLY A 44 -1.17 -17.42 -13.37
CA GLY A 44 -1.95 -16.23 -13.68
C GLY A 44 -2.97 -15.91 -12.59
N ILE A 45 -3.84 -14.95 -12.88
CA ILE A 45 -4.81 -14.41 -11.92
C ILE A 45 -5.80 -15.49 -11.46
N ILE A 46 -6.39 -16.23 -12.40
CA ILE A 46 -7.38 -17.28 -12.09
C ILE A 46 -6.74 -18.41 -11.28
N ASP A 47 -5.55 -18.85 -11.68
CA ASP A 47 -4.78 -19.88 -10.97
C ASP A 47 -4.51 -19.46 -9.52
N ALA A 48 -4.08 -18.21 -9.30
CA ALA A 48 -3.86 -17.67 -7.97
C ALA A 48 -5.15 -17.64 -7.13
N PHE A 49 -6.29 -17.17 -7.68
CA PHE A 49 -7.56 -17.15 -6.96
C PHE A 49 -8.06 -18.55 -6.56
N VAL A 50 -7.78 -19.58 -7.36
CA VAL A 50 -8.18 -20.96 -7.07
C VAL A 50 -7.23 -21.62 -6.07
N ARG A 51 -5.93 -21.36 -6.17
CA ARG A 51 -4.90 -22.04 -5.37
C ARG A 51 -4.72 -21.44 -3.98
N ILE A 52 -4.70 -20.11 -3.85
CA ILE A 52 -4.55 -19.41 -2.57
C ILE A 52 -5.46 -19.97 -1.46
N PRO A 53 -6.79 -20.08 -1.64
CA PRO A 53 -7.66 -20.56 -0.58
C PRO A 53 -7.42 -22.04 -0.25
N LYS A 54 -7.01 -22.85 -1.23
CA LYS A 54 -6.67 -24.27 -1.03
C LYS A 54 -5.33 -24.46 -0.32
N GLU A 55 -4.37 -23.59 -0.61
CA GLU A 55 -3.00 -23.68 -0.08
C GLU A 55 -2.90 -23.07 1.33
N GLN A 56 -3.59 -21.97 1.59
CA GLN A 56 -3.37 -21.13 2.79
C GLN A 56 -4.65 -20.77 3.55
N GLY A 57 -5.81 -21.19 3.06
CA GLY A 57 -7.12 -20.84 3.61
C GLY A 57 -7.71 -19.55 3.01
N PHE A 58 -9.03 -19.43 3.04
CA PHE A 58 -9.77 -18.33 2.41
C PHE A 58 -9.45 -16.95 2.98
N THR A 59 -9.24 -16.85 4.30
CA THR A 59 -8.90 -15.59 4.98
C THR A 59 -7.53 -15.04 4.58
N SER A 60 -6.67 -15.87 3.97
CA SER A 60 -5.33 -15.46 3.53
C SER A 60 -5.38 -14.34 2.48
N PHE A 61 -6.46 -14.18 1.72
CA PHE A 61 -6.63 -13.06 0.78
C PHE A 61 -6.42 -11.68 1.42
N TRP A 62 -6.70 -11.54 2.71
CA TRP A 62 -6.53 -10.28 3.46
C TRP A 62 -5.19 -10.19 4.20
N ARG A 63 -4.25 -11.10 3.95
CA ARG A 63 -2.95 -11.05 4.60
C ARG A 63 -2.20 -9.77 4.22
N GLY A 64 -1.78 -9.02 5.24
CA GLY A 64 -1.17 -7.69 5.08
C GLY A 64 -2.16 -6.52 4.96
N ASN A 65 -3.48 -6.77 4.88
CA ASN A 65 -4.47 -5.70 4.75
C ASN A 65 -4.54 -4.78 5.99
N LEU A 66 -4.20 -5.28 7.18
CA LEU A 66 -4.17 -4.46 8.39
C LEU A 66 -3.25 -3.23 8.25
N ALA A 67 -2.04 -3.43 7.69
CA ALA A 67 -1.13 -2.33 7.39
C ALA A 67 -1.72 -1.34 6.38
N ASN A 68 -2.43 -1.84 5.36
CA ASN A 68 -3.09 -1.01 4.34
C ASN A 68 -4.15 -0.07 4.96
N VAL A 69 -4.92 -0.57 5.92
CA VAL A 69 -5.94 0.20 6.64
C VAL A 69 -5.29 1.20 7.60
N ILE A 70 -4.35 0.76 8.44
CA ILE A 70 -3.67 1.61 9.42
C ILE A 70 -2.96 2.77 8.73
N ARG A 71 -2.29 2.51 7.60
CA ARG A 71 -1.52 3.50 6.84
C ARG A 71 -2.33 4.72 6.41
N TYR A 72 -3.65 4.59 6.23
CA TYR A 72 -4.50 5.72 5.84
C TYR A 72 -4.41 6.89 6.83
N PHE A 73 -4.53 6.59 8.13
CA PHE A 73 -4.58 7.60 9.18
C PHE A 73 -3.32 8.49 9.28
N PRO A 74 -2.09 7.94 9.42
CA PRO A 74 -0.89 8.77 9.44
C PRO A 74 -0.66 9.47 8.10
N THR A 75 -0.98 8.84 6.97
CA THR A 75 -0.87 9.48 5.66
C THR A 75 -1.80 10.70 5.54
N GLN A 76 -3.03 10.62 6.03
CA GLN A 76 -3.95 11.76 6.01
C GLN A 76 -3.54 12.84 7.02
N ALA A 77 -3.06 12.47 8.20
CA ALA A 77 -2.54 13.42 9.18
C ALA A 77 -1.36 14.24 8.60
N LEU A 78 -0.41 13.55 7.95
CA LEU A 78 0.75 14.19 7.31
C LEU A 78 0.33 15.05 6.11
N ASN A 79 -0.62 14.59 5.29
CA ASN A 79 -1.18 15.40 4.22
C ASN A 79 -1.84 16.67 4.76
N PHE A 80 -2.62 16.58 5.84
CA PHE A 80 -3.25 17.76 6.46
C PHE A 80 -2.20 18.74 7.00
N ALA A 81 -1.11 18.24 7.59
CA ALA A 81 -0.05 19.08 8.13
C ALA A 81 0.79 19.78 7.04
N PHE A 82 1.14 19.08 5.96
CA PHE A 82 2.19 19.52 5.05
C PHE A 82 1.71 19.92 3.65
N LYS A 83 0.56 19.43 3.18
CA LYS A 83 0.12 19.62 1.79
C LYS A 83 -0.07 21.10 1.44
N ASP A 84 -0.73 21.85 2.31
CA ASP A 84 -0.99 23.28 2.06
C ASP A 84 0.28 24.12 2.18
N LYS A 85 1.18 23.74 3.10
CA LYS A 85 2.51 24.37 3.22
C LYS A 85 3.34 24.16 1.97
N TYR A 86 3.43 22.93 1.46
CA TYR A 86 4.15 22.66 0.22
C TYR A 86 3.51 23.36 -0.98
N LYS A 87 2.18 23.37 -1.08
CA LYS A 87 1.51 24.15 -2.14
C LYS A 87 1.84 25.63 -2.04
N GLN A 88 1.82 26.23 -0.86
CA GLN A 88 2.16 27.64 -0.70
C GLN A 88 3.62 27.92 -1.08
N VAL A 89 4.55 27.04 -0.69
CA VAL A 89 5.99 27.19 -1.00
C VAL A 89 6.26 27.06 -2.51
N PHE A 90 5.64 26.10 -3.19
CA PHE A 90 5.94 25.80 -4.60
C PHE A 90 5.00 26.48 -5.62
N LEU A 91 3.81 26.91 -5.21
CA LEU A 91 2.79 27.52 -6.07
C LEU A 91 2.34 28.91 -5.60
N GLY A 92 2.92 29.43 -4.51
CA GLY A 92 2.64 30.79 -4.03
C GLY A 92 2.94 31.82 -5.12
N GLY A 93 1.91 32.57 -5.54
CA GLY A 93 2.04 33.60 -6.58
C GLY A 93 2.13 33.08 -8.02
N VAL A 94 1.94 31.77 -8.27
CA VAL A 94 1.95 31.21 -9.63
C VAL A 94 0.53 31.17 -10.18
N ASP A 95 0.30 31.92 -11.26
CA ASP A 95 -0.98 31.88 -11.96
C ASP A 95 -1.00 30.75 -13.00
N LYS A 96 -1.98 29.86 -12.86
CA LYS A 96 -2.20 28.70 -13.73
C LYS A 96 -2.43 29.09 -15.20
N LYS A 97 -3.08 30.24 -15.46
CA LYS A 97 -3.50 30.63 -16.81
C LYS A 97 -2.38 31.26 -17.62
N THR A 98 -1.48 31.98 -16.97
CA THR A 98 -0.37 32.70 -17.62
C THR A 98 0.94 31.93 -17.56
N GLN A 99 1.14 31.06 -16.54
CA GLN A 99 2.40 30.38 -16.28
C GLN A 99 2.22 28.85 -16.15
N PHE A 100 1.64 28.22 -17.18
CA PHE A 100 1.33 26.78 -17.17
C PHE A 100 2.51 25.90 -16.74
N TRP A 101 3.69 26.05 -17.35
CA TRP A 101 4.85 25.21 -17.04
C TRP A 101 5.39 25.42 -15.62
N ARG A 102 5.33 26.65 -15.10
CA ARG A 102 5.72 26.94 -13.72
C ARG A 102 4.74 26.35 -12.73
N TRP A 103 3.43 26.45 -13.02
CA TRP A 103 2.38 25.81 -12.25
C TRP A 103 2.51 24.29 -12.28
N PHE A 104 2.79 23.69 -13.44
CA PHE A 104 2.97 22.26 -13.58
C PHE A 104 4.17 21.76 -12.77
N ALA A 105 5.33 22.41 -12.92
CA ALA A 105 6.53 22.08 -12.14
C ALA A 105 6.32 22.27 -10.64
N GLY A 106 5.65 23.35 -10.22
CA GLY A 106 5.32 23.60 -8.82
C GLY A 106 4.37 22.57 -8.21
N ASN A 107 3.38 22.10 -8.97
CA ASN A 107 2.50 21.01 -8.51
C ASN A 107 3.24 19.69 -8.40
N LEU A 108 4.12 19.38 -9.35
CA LEU A 108 4.94 18.17 -9.30
C LEU A 108 5.89 18.20 -8.08
N ALA A 109 6.56 19.33 -7.85
CA ALA A 109 7.45 19.53 -6.70
C ALA A 109 6.68 19.45 -5.37
N SER A 110 5.51 20.10 -5.29
CA SER A 110 4.65 20.04 -4.09
C SER A 110 4.16 18.63 -3.80
N GLY A 111 3.71 17.90 -4.83
CA GLY A 111 3.28 16.51 -4.69
C GLY A 111 4.44 15.58 -4.30
N GLY A 112 5.60 15.75 -4.94
CA GLY A 112 6.82 14.99 -4.64
C GLY A 112 7.31 15.21 -3.21
N ALA A 113 7.40 16.46 -2.75
CA ALA A 113 7.84 16.79 -1.39
C ALA A 113 6.85 16.29 -0.32
N ALA A 114 5.53 16.45 -0.55
CA ALA A 114 4.51 15.93 0.35
C ALA A 114 4.54 14.38 0.41
N GLY A 115 4.74 13.73 -0.75
CA GLY A 115 4.90 12.28 -0.86
C GLY A 115 6.13 11.78 -0.12
N ALA A 116 7.30 12.37 -0.35
CA ALA A 116 8.55 12.03 0.31
C ALA A 116 8.45 12.18 1.84
N THR A 117 7.90 13.31 2.30
CA THR A 117 7.66 13.55 3.74
C THR A 117 6.75 12.50 4.33
N SER A 118 5.66 12.15 3.65
CA SER A 118 4.73 11.12 4.13
C SER A 118 5.42 9.76 4.23
N LEU A 119 6.20 9.39 3.20
CA LEU A 119 6.94 8.14 3.15
C LEU A 119 7.97 8.02 4.27
N CYS A 120 8.63 9.09 4.70
CA CYS A 120 9.54 9.04 5.84
C CYS A 120 8.92 8.43 7.12
N PHE A 121 7.60 8.56 7.29
CA PHE A 121 6.88 8.01 8.44
C PHE A 121 6.15 6.71 8.13
N VAL A 122 5.52 6.59 6.95
CA VAL A 122 4.63 5.46 6.65
C VAL A 122 5.30 4.33 5.87
N TYR A 123 6.54 4.50 5.41
CA TYR A 123 7.26 3.49 4.64
C TYR A 123 7.38 2.12 5.37
N PRO A 124 7.62 2.05 6.69
CA PRO A 124 7.62 0.76 7.40
C PRO A 124 6.30 0.00 7.27
N LEU A 125 5.16 0.70 7.23
CA LEU A 125 3.84 0.08 7.02
C LEU A 125 3.70 -0.46 5.60
N ASP A 126 4.18 0.27 4.59
CA ASP A 126 4.18 -0.18 3.19
C ASP A 126 5.10 -1.39 2.98
N PHE A 127 6.26 -1.40 3.64
CA PHE A 127 7.16 -2.54 3.66
C PHE A 127 6.49 -3.77 4.27
N ALA A 128 5.96 -3.64 5.49
CA ALA A 128 5.37 -4.77 6.21
C ALA A 128 4.15 -5.33 5.50
N ARG A 129 3.31 -4.47 4.92
CA ARG A 129 2.22 -4.87 4.04
C ARG A 129 2.72 -5.78 2.90
N THR A 130 3.78 -5.36 2.23
CA THR A 130 4.28 -6.04 1.03
C THR A 130 4.89 -7.39 1.38
N ARG A 131 5.66 -7.46 2.47
CA ARG A 131 6.23 -8.72 2.99
C ARG A 131 5.15 -9.69 3.46
N LEU A 132 4.16 -9.22 4.23
CA LEU A 132 3.05 -10.06 4.68
C LEU A 132 2.19 -10.56 3.52
N ALA A 133 1.97 -9.75 2.48
CA ALA A 133 1.22 -10.17 1.30
C ALA A 133 1.95 -11.23 0.49
N ALA A 134 3.29 -11.14 0.42
CA ALA A 134 4.16 -12.09 -0.27
C ALA A 134 4.36 -13.41 0.50
N ASP A 135 4.12 -13.42 1.82
CA ASP A 135 4.26 -14.62 2.65
C ASP A 135 3.21 -15.69 2.28
N VAL A 136 3.70 -16.80 1.72
CA VAL A 136 2.89 -17.94 1.30
C VAL A 136 2.80 -19.07 2.36
N GLY A 137 3.36 -18.87 3.55
CA GLY A 137 3.35 -19.86 4.63
C GLY A 137 1.94 -20.30 5.07
N LYS A 138 1.74 -21.61 5.21
CA LYS A 138 0.41 -22.24 5.44
C LYS A 138 -0.02 -22.27 6.92
N GLY A 139 0.92 -22.19 7.86
CA GLY A 139 0.68 -22.19 9.32
C GLY A 139 1.80 -21.51 10.10
N GLU A 140 1.68 -21.37 11.43
CA GLU A 140 2.61 -20.57 12.26
C GLU A 140 4.08 -20.96 12.10
N GLY A 141 4.40 -22.25 11.90
CA GLY A 141 5.77 -22.71 11.67
C GLY A 141 6.31 -22.56 10.25
N GLN A 142 5.47 -22.19 9.28
CA GLN A 142 5.85 -21.99 7.86
C GLN A 142 5.72 -20.53 7.40
N ARG A 143 5.11 -19.69 8.23
CA ARG A 143 4.95 -18.26 7.98
C ARG A 143 6.26 -17.54 8.28
N GLU A 144 6.65 -16.65 7.38
CA GLU A 144 7.82 -15.80 7.61
C GLU A 144 7.51 -14.74 8.68
N PHE A 145 6.27 -14.25 8.73
CA PHE A 145 5.83 -13.26 9.72
C PHE A 145 4.44 -13.57 10.29
N THR A 146 4.29 -13.50 11.60
CA THR A 146 3.00 -13.77 12.28
C THR A 146 2.00 -12.61 12.15
N GLY A 147 2.49 -11.39 11.93
CA GLY A 147 1.64 -10.20 11.79
C GLY A 147 2.44 -8.91 11.55
N LEU A 148 1.73 -7.77 11.59
CA LEU A 148 2.33 -6.45 11.32
C LEU A 148 3.46 -6.10 12.31
N GLY A 149 3.21 -6.24 13.62
CA GLY A 149 4.21 -5.91 14.65
C GLY A 149 5.39 -6.87 14.73
N ASN A 150 5.30 -8.05 14.10
CA ASN A 150 6.44 -8.96 13.96
C ASN A 150 7.25 -8.69 12.69
N CYS A 151 6.67 -7.99 11.72
CA CYS A 151 7.30 -7.66 10.43
C CYS A 151 8.05 -6.32 10.44
N ILE A 152 7.68 -5.40 11.32
CA ILE A 152 8.35 -4.11 11.58
C ILE A 152 9.25 -4.29 12.79
#